data_AF-A0A1T4ZGY5-F1
#
_entry.id   AF-A0A1T4ZGY5-F1
#
_cell.length_a   1.000
_cell.length_b   1.000
_cell.length_c   1.000
_cell.angle_alpha   90.00
_cell.angle_beta   90.00
_cell.angle_gamma   90.00
#
_symmetry.space_group_name_H-M   'P 1'
#
loop_
_entity.id
_entity.type
_entity.pdbx_description
1 polymer ?
#
loop_
_entity_poly.entity_id
_entity_poly.type
_entity_poly.pdbx_seq_one_letter_code
_entity_poly.pdbx_strand_id
1 'polypeptide(L)'
;MSKTKLLTIGWREWVALPGLGIGEIKAKIDTGARSSSLHAFDIHILEFKDKQRVRFKVHPIQRDTLNTVSAEVDLIEYRTVRNSGGLMESRPVILTDIELMGKQWLIELTLTNRDAMGFRMLLGRQAIKGRFLIDCHQSFLSHS
;
A
#
# COMPACT_ATOMS: atom_id res chain seq x y z
N MET A 1 -18.52 -17.33 -22.70
CA MET A 1 -17.28 -16.77 -22.11
C MET A 1 -17.13 -17.33 -20.70
N SER A 2 -16.08 -18.13 -20.45
CA SER A 2 -15.81 -18.66 -19.12
C SER A 2 -15.44 -17.51 -18.17
N LYS A 3 -16.24 -17.28 -17.13
CA LYS A 3 -15.87 -16.35 -16.05
C LYS A 3 -14.68 -16.96 -15.32
N THR A 4 -13.48 -16.41 -15.49
CA THR A 4 -12.34 -16.76 -14.66
C THR A 4 -12.75 -16.57 -13.19
N LYS A 5 -12.76 -17.67 -12.43
CA LYS A 5 -13.09 -17.63 -11.01
C LYS A 5 -12.00 -16.84 -10.29
N LEU A 6 -12.34 -15.68 -9.76
CA LEU A 6 -11.43 -14.88 -8.95
C LEU A 6 -11.17 -15.60 -7.62
N LEU A 7 -9.94 -15.48 -7.11
CA LEU A 7 -9.59 -15.96 -5.77
C LEU A 7 -10.24 -15.06 -4.71
N THR A 8 -10.54 -15.63 -3.56
CA THR A 8 -11.11 -14.90 -2.42
C THR A 8 -10.00 -14.54 -1.43
N ILE A 9 -9.98 -13.29 -1.00
CA ILE A 9 -9.13 -12.76 0.07
C ILE A 9 -10.00 -12.24 1.21
N GLY A 10 -9.49 -12.17 2.42
CA GLY A 10 -10.13 -11.53 3.56
C GLY A 10 -10.03 -10.00 3.52
N TRP A 11 -10.72 -9.33 4.44
CA TRP A 11 -10.64 -7.87 4.57
C TRP A 11 -9.31 -7.37 5.18
N ARG A 12 -8.52 -8.29 5.74
CA ARG A 12 -7.13 -8.09 6.14
C ARG A 12 -6.28 -9.15 5.48
N GLU A 13 -5.17 -8.74 4.91
CA GLU A 13 -4.21 -9.65 4.32
C GLU A 13 -2.78 -9.22 4.65
N TRP A 14 -1.88 -10.19 4.58
CA TRP A 14 -0.45 -9.94 4.51
C TRP A 14 -0.07 -9.83 3.04
N VAL A 15 0.71 -8.82 2.71
CA VAL A 15 1.19 -8.56 1.34
C VAL A 15 2.69 -8.28 1.38
N ALA A 16 3.38 -8.52 0.27
CA ALA A 16 4.76 -8.08 0.09
C ALA A 16 4.81 -6.84 -0.81
N LEU A 17 5.83 -6.00 -0.62
CA LEU A 17 6.21 -4.91 -1.52
C LEU A 17 7.70 -5.10 -1.88
N PRO A 18 8.04 -6.07 -2.75
CA PRO A 18 9.42 -6.47 -3.00
C PRO A 18 10.29 -5.31 -3.52
N GLY A 19 9.73 -4.43 -4.35
CA GLY A 19 10.44 -3.24 -4.83
C GLY A 19 10.79 -2.22 -3.74
N LEU A 20 10.20 -2.35 -2.54
CA LEU A 20 10.51 -1.54 -1.37
C LEU A 20 11.34 -2.31 -0.32
N GLY A 21 11.70 -3.57 -0.58
CA GLY A 21 12.38 -4.42 0.40
C GLY A 21 11.48 -4.88 1.56
N ILE A 22 10.17 -4.83 1.41
CA ILE A 22 9.21 -5.26 2.44
C ILE A 22 8.69 -6.65 2.08
N GLY A 23 9.12 -7.66 2.82
CA GLY A 23 8.67 -9.04 2.63
C GLY A 23 7.23 -9.28 3.08
N GLU A 24 6.81 -8.66 4.18
CA GLU A 24 5.45 -8.78 4.69
C GLU A 24 5.00 -7.48 5.37
N ILE A 25 3.77 -7.07 5.09
CA ILE A 25 3.08 -5.97 5.78
C ILE A 25 1.58 -6.28 5.87
N LYS A 26 0.97 -6.02 7.04
CA LYS A 26 -0.48 -6.13 7.20
C LYS A 26 -1.18 -5.00 6.45
N ALA A 27 -2.00 -5.36 5.47
CA ALA A 27 -2.85 -4.45 4.75
C ALA A 27 -4.33 -4.65 5.12
N LYS A 28 -5.05 -3.55 5.30
CA LYS A 28 -6.52 -3.57 5.29
C LYS A 28 -6.99 -3.38 3.85
N ILE A 29 -7.86 -4.25 3.37
CA ILE A 29 -8.53 -4.08 2.09
C ILE A 29 -9.63 -3.03 2.28
N ASP A 30 -9.50 -1.88 1.62
CA ASP A 30 -10.39 -0.73 1.82
C ASP A 30 -11.10 -0.38 0.50
N THR A 31 -12.28 -0.96 0.30
CA THR A 31 -13.09 -0.74 -0.90
C THR A 31 -13.62 0.69 -1.01
N GLY A 32 -13.72 1.42 0.12
CA GLY A 32 -14.07 2.84 0.15
C GLY A 32 -12.97 3.74 -0.42
N ALA A 33 -11.71 3.35 -0.24
CA ALA A 33 -10.56 4.06 -0.80
C ALA A 33 -10.37 3.78 -2.31
N ARG A 34 -10.16 4.84 -3.11
CA ARG A 34 -9.82 4.68 -4.54
C ARG A 34 -8.42 4.11 -4.68
N SER A 35 -7.47 4.78 -4.06
CA SER A 35 -6.04 4.51 -4.15
C SER A 35 -5.54 3.84 -2.87
N SER A 36 -4.47 3.07 -2.99
CA SER A 36 -3.79 2.46 -1.86
C SER A 36 -2.92 3.49 -1.13
N SER A 37 -2.66 3.27 0.16
CA SER A 37 -1.80 4.15 0.95
C SER A 37 -0.88 3.36 1.88
N LEU A 38 0.36 3.83 2.01
CA LEU A 38 1.35 3.28 2.92
C LEU A 38 1.71 4.32 3.98
N HIS A 39 1.71 3.88 5.23
CA HIS A 39 2.28 4.62 6.32
C HIS A 39 3.80 4.70 6.15
N ALA A 40 4.30 5.91 5.94
CA ALA A 40 5.71 6.20 5.77
C ALA A 40 6.10 7.41 6.62
N PHE A 41 7.34 7.43 7.07
CA PHE A 41 7.95 8.52 7.84
C PHE A 41 9.32 8.85 7.25
N ASP A 42 9.92 9.95 7.73
CA ASP A 42 11.22 10.43 7.23
C ASP A 42 11.23 10.61 5.69
N ILE A 43 10.14 11.20 5.17
CA ILE A 43 9.90 11.35 3.74
C ILE A 43 10.70 12.54 3.21
N HIS A 44 11.65 12.27 2.33
CA HIS A 44 12.50 13.25 1.68
C HIS A 44 12.39 13.15 0.17
N ILE A 45 12.18 14.30 -0.49
CA ILE A 45 12.22 14.40 -1.93
C ILE A 45 13.64 14.73 -2.34
N LEU A 46 14.16 13.95 -3.28
CA LEU A 46 15.51 14.09 -3.82
C LEU A 46 15.40 14.48 -5.28
N GLU A 47 16.09 15.54 -5.66
CA GLU A 47 16.19 15.98 -7.05
C GLU A 47 17.44 15.37 -7.69
N PHE A 48 17.24 14.59 -8.75
CA PHE A 48 18.30 13.99 -9.54
C PHE A 48 18.15 14.40 -10.99
N LYS A 49 18.91 15.43 -11.40
CA LYS A 49 18.79 16.04 -12.74
C LYS A 49 17.34 16.45 -13.02
N ASP A 50 16.68 15.82 -13.98
CA ASP A 50 15.30 16.08 -14.40
C ASP A 50 14.29 15.07 -13.81
N LYS A 51 14.69 14.29 -12.79
CA LYS A 51 13.82 13.32 -12.11
C LYS A 51 13.74 13.59 -10.61
N GLN A 52 12.55 13.45 -10.06
CA GLN A 52 12.34 13.46 -8.62
C GLN A 52 12.25 12.02 -8.09
N ARG A 53 12.96 11.76 -7.00
CA ARG A 53 12.87 10.52 -6.22
C ARG A 53 12.34 10.84 -4.84
N VAL A 54 11.75 9.85 -4.19
CA VAL A 54 11.32 9.94 -2.80
C VAL A 54 12.03 8.87 -1.99
N ARG A 55 12.73 9.30 -0.94
CA ARG A 55 13.32 8.44 0.10
C ARG A 55 12.41 8.48 1.31
N PHE A 56 12.12 7.31 1.89
CA PHE A 56 11.26 7.22 3.06
C PHE A 56 11.57 5.95 3.86
N LYS A 57 11.04 5.90 5.08
CA LYS A 57 11.11 4.75 5.97
C LYS A 57 9.73 4.20 6.28
N VAL A 58 9.68 2.89 6.53
CA VAL A 58 8.47 2.14 6.85
C VAL A 58 8.73 1.24 8.04
N HIS A 59 7.75 1.16 8.93
CA HIS A 59 7.66 0.10 9.94
C HIS A 59 6.71 -0.99 9.43
N PRO A 60 7.22 -2.10 8.86
CA PRO A 60 6.37 -3.12 8.27
C PRO A 60 5.57 -3.91 9.31
N ILE A 61 6.11 -4.03 10.53
CA ILE A 61 5.49 -4.78 11.63
C ILE A 61 4.58 -3.84 12.44
N GLN A 62 3.34 -4.28 12.67
CA GLN A 62 2.35 -3.50 13.42
C GLN A 62 2.78 -3.36 14.89
N ARG A 63 2.71 -2.13 15.44
CA ARG A 63 3.14 -1.77 16.81
C ARG A 63 4.64 -1.97 17.10
N ASP A 64 5.45 -2.13 16.05
CA ASP A 64 6.90 -2.13 16.13
C ASP A 64 7.43 -0.83 15.51
N THR A 65 8.42 -0.22 16.16
CA THR A 65 9.13 0.98 15.69
C THR A 65 10.65 0.76 15.59
N LEU A 66 11.13 -0.44 15.91
CA LEU A 66 12.53 -0.82 15.82
C LEU A 66 12.83 -1.38 14.43
N ASN A 67 11.96 -2.26 13.93
CA ASN A 67 12.10 -2.83 12.60
C ASN A 67 11.74 -1.77 11.55
N THR A 68 12.75 -1.34 10.79
CA THR A 68 12.64 -0.25 9.82
C THR A 68 13.20 -0.67 8.48
N VAL A 69 12.42 -0.45 7.42
CA VAL A 69 12.86 -0.59 6.03
C VAL A 69 12.98 0.80 5.42
N SER A 70 14.11 1.08 4.78
CA SER A 70 14.32 2.31 4.01
C SER A 70 14.17 2.02 2.52
N ALA A 71 13.44 2.87 1.80
CA ALA A 71 13.24 2.73 0.36
C ALA A 71 13.50 4.08 -0.34
N GLU A 72 14.01 4.01 -1.57
CA GLU A 72 14.18 5.17 -2.46
C GLU A 72 13.70 4.81 -3.86
N VAL A 73 12.63 5.46 -4.32
CA VAL A 73 11.95 5.15 -5.58
C VAL A 73 11.60 6.43 -6.34
N ASP A 74 11.27 6.30 -7.62
CA ASP A 74 10.85 7.44 -8.43
C ASP A 74 9.53 8.00 -7.90
N LEU A 75 9.46 9.33 -7.82
CA LEU A 75 8.24 10.06 -7.53
C LEU A 75 7.45 10.21 -8.83
N ILE A 76 6.20 9.74 -8.83
CA ILE A 76 5.35 9.80 -10.03
C ILE A 76 4.61 11.13 -10.09
N GLU A 77 3.95 11.49 -9.00
CA GLU A 77 3.20 12.74 -8.88
C GLU A 77 2.92 13.03 -7.40
N TYR A 78 2.36 14.21 -7.16
CA TYR A 78 1.63 14.49 -5.93
C TYR A 78 0.14 14.36 -6.16
N ARG A 79 -0.55 13.75 -5.19
CA ARG A 79 -2.00 13.57 -5.24
C ARG A 79 -2.66 14.14 -4.01
N THR A 80 -3.63 15.02 -4.23
CA THR A 80 -4.49 15.53 -3.17
C THR A 80 -5.50 14.48 -2.74
N VAL A 81 -5.39 14.01 -1.51
CA VAL A 81 -6.27 13.00 -0.91
C VAL A 81 -7.08 13.64 0.21
N ARG A 82 -8.40 13.46 0.17
CA ARG A 82 -9.30 13.84 1.26
C ARG A 82 -9.44 12.66 2.23
N ASN A 83 -9.12 12.87 3.50
CA ASN A 83 -9.32 11.86 4.54
C ASN A 83 -10.80 11.81 4.99
N SER A 84 -11.14 10.84 5.83
CA SER A 84 -12.50 10.67 6.35
C SER A 84 -12.97 11.83 7.23
N GLY A 85 -12.06 12.64 7.77
CA GLY A 85 -12.36 13.87 8.51
C GLY A 85 -12.54 15.11 7.63
N GLY A 86 -12.49 14.96 6.30
CA GLY A 86 -12.67 16.07 5.35
C GLY A 86 -11.41 16.90 5.08
N LEU A 87 -10.32 16.67 5.81
CA LEU A 87 -9.04 17.34 5.58
C LEU A 87 -8.39 16.84 4.30
N MET A 88 -7.82 17.76 3.53
CA MET A 88 -7.11 17.48 2.29
C MET A 88 -5.60 17.52 2.54
N GLU A 89 -4.90 16.53 2.02
CA GLU A 89 -3.44 16.39 2.14
C GLU A 89 -2.85 16.08 0.78
N SER A 90 -1.78 16.78 0.40
CA SER A 90 -1.00 16.45 -0.80
C SER A 90 0.01 15.36 -0.46
N ARG A 91 -0.07 14.22 -1.15
CA ARG A 91 0.73 13.02 -0.85
C ARG A 91 1.59 12.61 -2.03
N PRO A 92 2.87 12.24 -1.81
CA PRO A 92 3.70 11.61 -2.84
C PRO A 92 3.06 10.31 -3.33
N VAL A 93 3.08 10.08 -4.64
CA VAL A 93 2.64 8.83 -5.27
C VAL A 93 3.83 8.12 -5.86
N ILE A 94 3.95 6.82 -5.56
CA ILE A 94 4.95 5.94 -6.12
C ILE A 94 4.27 4.77 -6.85
N LEU A 95 5.01 4.14 -7.77
CA LEU A 95 4.66 2.83 -8.31
C LEU A 95 5.50 1.75 -7.63
N THR A 96 4.86 0.65 -7.25
CA THR A 96 5.56 -0.50 -6.69
C THR A 96 4.80 -1.78 -6.98
N ASP A 97 5.52 -2.88 -7.10
CA ASP A 97 4.90 -4.19 -7.18
C ASP A 97 4.37 -4.61 -5.81
N ILE A 98 3.14 -5.10 -5.80
CA ILE A 98 2.57 -5.79 -4.65
C ILE A 98 2.49 -7.28 -4.94
N GLU A 99 2.76 -8.10 -3.93
CA GLU A 99 2.54 -9.55 -3.97
C GLU A 99 1.45 -9.97 -2.98
N LEU A 100 0.51 -10.78 -3.44
CA LEU A 100 -0.56 -11.39 -2.64
C LEU A 100 -1.01 -12.71 -3.27
N MET A 101 -1.05 -13.79 -2.48
CA MET A 101 -1.42 -15.15 -2.93
C MET A 101 -0.62 -15.62 -4.16
N GLY A 102 0.69 -15.37 -4.18
CA GLY A 102 1.58 -15.73 -5.30
C GLY A 102 1.31 -14.95 -6.59
N LYS A 103 0.48 -13.89 -6.55
CA LYS A 103 0.28 -12.97 -7.68
C LYS A 103 1.03 -11.68 -7.39
N GLN A 104 1.78 -11.22 -8.38
CA GLN A 104 2.48 -9.95 -8.35
C GLN A 104 1.95 -9.00 -9.42
N TRP A 105 1.71 -7.74 -9.08
CA TRP A 105 1.32 -6.70 -10.04
C TRP A 105 1.66 -5.30 -9.57
N LEU A 106 1.77 -4.37 -10.51
CA LEU A 106 2.08 -2.97 -10.22
C LEU A 106 0.87 -2.23 -9.63
N ILE A 107 1.09 -1.45 -8.58
CA ILE A 107 0.10 -0.56 -7.97
C ILE A 107 0.66 0.84 -7.76
N GLU A 108 -0.24 1.83 -7.77
CA GLU A 108 0.04 3.15 -7.22
C GLU A 108 -0.15 3.13 -5.70
N LEU A 109 0.78 3.75 -4.99
CA LEU A 109 0.78 3.82 -3.54
C LEU A 109 1.07 5.25 -3.09
N THR A 110 0.14 5.84 -2.32
CA THR A 110 0.39 7.15 -1.72
C THR A 110 1.17 7.00 -0.43
N LEU A 111 2.24 7.77 -0.23
CA LEU A 111 2.97 7.85 1.03
C LEU A 111 2.33 8.88 1.94
N THR A 112 2.09 8.53 3.21
CA THR A 112 1.43 9.42 4.17
C THR A 112 1.86 9.09 5.59
N ASN A 113 2.04 10.11 6.42
CA ASN A 113 2.21 9.89 7.84
C ASN A 113 0.83 9.64 8.48
N ARG A 114 0.68 8.48 9.13
CA ARG A 114 -0.56 8.00 9.75
C ARG A 114 -0.29 7.33 11.10
N ASP A 115 0.55 7.95 11.93
CA ASP A 115 0.96 7.41 13.23
C ASP A 115 -0.21 6.99 14.14
N ALA A 116 -1.37 7.64 14.03
CA ALA A 116 -2.54 7.37 14.88
C ALA A 116 -3.45 6.20 14.40
N MET A 117 -3.08 5.43 13.36
CA MET A 117 -4.01 4.49 12.72
C MET A 117 -3.58 3.02 12.75
N GLY A 118 -4.58 2.13 12.88
CA GLY A 118 -4.38 0.71 13.19
C GLY A 118 -3.76 -0.17 12.11
N PHE A 119 -3.67 0.28 10.85
CA PHE A 119 -3.00 -0.45 9.77
C PHE A 119 -1.92 0.42 9.13
N ARG A 120 -0.73 -0.16 8.95
CA ARG A 120 0.39 0.48 8.23
C ARG A 120 0.14 0.57 6.73
N MET A 121 -0.77 -0.23 6.16
CA MET A 121 -1.12 -0.18 4.74
C MET A 121 -2.63 -0.32 4.52
N LEU A 122 -3.16 0.47 3.57
CA LEU A 122 -4.49 0.31 3.01
C LEU A 122 -4.36 -0.07 1.54
N LEU A 123 -5.06 -1.13 1.13
CA LEU A 123 -5.13 -1.57 -0.25
C LEU A 123 -6.47 -1.13 -0.84
N GLY A 124 -6.43 -0.10 -1.70
CA GLY A 124 -7.62 0.52 -2.27
C GLY A 124 -8.23 -0.31 -3.40
N ARG A 125 -9.46 0.04 -3.80
CA ARG A 125 -10.20 -0.72 -4.83
C ARG A 125 -9.49 -0.81 -6.18
N GLN A 126 -8.67 0.16 -6.58
CA GLN A 126 -7.93 0.11 -7.86
C GLN A 126 -6.90 -1.02 -7.89
N ALA A 127 -6.27 -1.32 -6.75
CA ALA A 127 -5.32 -2.41 -6.65
C ALA A 127 -6.00 -3.79 -6.71
N ILE A 128 -7.27 -3.91 -6.28
CA ILE A 128 -7.99 -5.20 -6.17
C ILE A 128 -8.92 -5.48 -7.37
N LYS A 129 -9.46 -4.44 -8.01
CA LYS A 129 -10.50 -4.57 -9.05
C LYS A 129 -10.06 -5.57 -10.13
N GLY A 130 -10.93 -6.56 -10.38
CA GLY A 130 -10.72 -7.60 -11.39
C GLY A 130 -9.72 -8.69 -11.01
N ARG A 131 -9.16 -8.69 -9.78
CA ARG A 131 -8.15 -9.66 -9.33
C ARG A 131 -8.66 -10.61 -8.25
N PHE A 132 -9.44 -10.10 -7.30
CA PHE A 132 -9.92 -10.88 -6.15
C PHE A 132 -11.38 -10.56 -5.78
N LEU A 133 -12.02 -11.52 -5.11
CA LEU A 133 -13.22 -11.32 -4.30
C LEU A 133 -12.79 -11.04 -2.86
N ILE A 134 -13.53 -10.18 -2.16
CA ILE A 134 -13.23 -9.84 -0.76
C ILE A 134 -14.30 -10.47 0.12
N ASP A 135 -13.88 -11.33 1.05
CA ASP A 135 -14.69 -11.85 2.13
C ASP A 135 -14.51 -10.96 3.36
N CYS A 136 -15.57 -10.22 3.71
CA CYS A 136 -15.57 -9.32 4.85
C CYS A 136 -15.60 -10.04 6.21
N HIS A 137 -15.95 -11.33 6.24
CA HIS A 137 -15.98 -12.14 7.46
C HIS A 137 -14.59 -12.71 7.79
N GLN A 138 -13.78 -12.99 6.76
CA GLN A 138 -12.51 -13.67 6.90
C GLN A 138 -11.31 -12.71 6.92
N SER A 139 -10.18 -13.19 7.44
CA SER A 139 -8.89 -12.48 7.40
C SER A 139 -7.77 -13.47 7.13
N PHE A 140 -6.71 -13.00 6.47
CA PHE A 140 -5.47 -13.76 6.24
C PHE A 140 -5.70 -15.05 5.44
N LEU A 141 -6.62 -15.05 4.48
CA LEU A 141 -6.88 -16.22 3.64
C LEU A 141 -5.68 -16.56 2.75
N SER A 142 -4.79 -15.58 2.52
CA SER A 142 -3.53 -15.81 1.81
C SER A 142 -2.48 -16.61 2.58
N HIS A 143 -2.64 -16.76 3.91
CA HIS A 143 -1.66 -17.39 4.82
C HIS A 143 -2.20 -18.69 5.44
N SER A 144 -3.00 -19.43 4.68
CA SER A 144 -3.58 -20.72 5.11
C SER A 144 -2.54 -21.83 5.10
#